data_AF-A0A2W5Q4C0-F1
#
_entry.id   AF-A0A2W5Q4C0-F1
#
_cell.length_a   1.000
_cell.length_b   1.000
_cell.length_c   1.000
_cell.angle_alpha   90.00
_cell.angle_beta   90.00
_cell.angle_gamma   90.00
#
_symmetry.space_group_name_H-M   'P 1'
#
loop_
_entity.id
_entity.type
_entity.pdbx_description
1 polymer ?
#
loop_
_entity_poly.entity_id
_entity_poly.type
_entity_poly.pdbx_seq_one_letter_code
_entity_poly.pdbx_strand_id
1 'polypeptide(L)'
;MIISPPFLPAPEADDEAFVRLAMPDAVDIAPHSGGAPLGSYPLTTALTWHNGLHIDAPRNVQAPITQSPAAQVPLRLPVRAIADGTVIFKREPKPANTSPADPQNYNPYGSEPAWSDNGIVIVRHTTDIGASGNASTSLSYYSVYMHLSRIEPTVVEKQPIWRKDAIGTAGRILGREHQIHFEICLNAAELQKLLGAGRPLTWRDPATAPTADGRTDSVFGSVYVYLPAGTPTSAGAPVSHLRGAAVAGTLQEAQWVEIRYRNGSAKVSSYRATEGADRTSNTTCTPKPTGATTAWAPPCRPPAARAAGMSCCASAATWAPTPCQATRRTGARFPPPAAPCGR
;
A
#
# COMPACT_ATOMS: atom_id res chain seq x y z
N MET A 1 -6.11 -8.78 -7.28
CA MET A 1 -6.15 -8.61 -5.81
C MET A 1 -6.71 -7.23 -5.45
N ILE A 2 -7.84 -7.18 -4.75
CA ILE A 2 -8.41 -5.91 -4.27
C ILE A 2 -8.47 -5.97 -2.74
N ILE A 3 -7.61 -5.21 -2.08
CA ILE A 3 -7.55 -5.07 -0.62
C ILE A 3 -8.04 -3.67 -0.25
N SER A 4 -8.98 -3.57 0.70
CA SER A 4 -9.36 -2.30 1.32
C SER A 4 -8.72 -2.15 2.71
N PRO A 5 -8.60 -0.93 3.23
CA PRO A 5 -8.32 -0.71 4.64
C PRO A 5 -9.36 -1.36 5.58
N PRO A 6 -9.02 -1.65 6.85
CA PRO A 6 -9.92 -2.22 7.84
C PRO A 6 -10.97 -1.23 8.37
N PHE A 7 -10.83 0.08 8.10
CA PHE A 7 -11.88 1.07 8.35
C PHE A 7 -12.26 1.79 7.05
N LEU A 8 -13.50 2.26 6.96
CA LEU A 8 -14.03 2.92 5.75
C LEU A 8 -14.51 4.34 6.08
N PRO A 9 -13.60 5.34 6.10
CA PRO A 9 -13.96 6.74 6.28
C PRO A 9 -14.64 7.30 5.01
N ALA A 10 -14.97 8.59 5.05
CA ALA A 10 -15.45 9.29 3.86
C ALA A 10 -14.45 9.11 2.70
N PRO A 11 -14.93 8.91 1.45
CA PRO A 11 -14.04 8.76 0.31
C PRO A 11 -13.18 10.01 0.11
N GLU A 12 -11.91 9.79 -0.23
CA GLU A 12 -10.97 10.84 -0.65
C GLU A 12 -10.52 10.55 -2.08
N ALA A 13 -10.29 11.61 -2.87
CA ALA A 13 -9.83 11.48 -4.25
C ALA A 13 -8.35 11.03 -4.33
N ASP A 14 -7.58 11.30 -3.28
CA ASP A 14 -6.20 10.85 -3.18
C ASP A 14 -6.12 9.57 -2.33
N ASP A 15 -5.66 8.47 -2.92
CA ASP A 15 -5.55 7.17 -2.25
C ASP A 15 -4.67 7.21 -0.99
N GLU A 16 -3.59 7.99 -0.99
CA GLU A 16 -2.67 8.07 0.15
C GLU A 16 -3.34 8.80 1.32
N ALA A 17 -4.05 9.90 1.03
CA ALA A 17 -4.90 10.56 2.00
C ALA A 17 -6.02 9.64 2.52
N PHE A 18 -6.69 8.89 1.62
CA PHE A 18 -7.72 7.92 2.01
C PHE A 18 -7.16 6.86 2.97
N VAL A 19 -6.02 6.24 2.64
CA VAL A 19 -5.39 5.21 3.46
C VAL A 19 -4.99 5.76 4.83
N ARG A 20 -4.41 6.96 4.89
CA ARG A 20 -4.06 7.61 6.16
C ARG A 20 -5.27 7.90 7.04
N LEU A 21 -6.40 8.29 6.46
CA LEU A 21 -7.65 8.47 7.21
C LEU A 21 -8.25 7.13 7.66
N ALA A 22 -8.04 6.08 6.87
CA ALA A 22 -8.61 4.76 7.11
C ALA A 22 -7.75 3.89 8.05
N MET A 23 -6.48 4.20 8.22
CA MET A 23 -5.52 3.50 9.07
C MET A 23 -4.65 4.53 9.82
N PRO A 24 -5.23 5.41 10.64
CA PRO A 24 -4.45 6.38 11.38
C PRO A 24 -3.61 5.67 12.44
N ASP A 25 -2.32 6.04 12.53
CA ASP A 25 -1.41 5.52 13.55
C ASP A 25 -1.98 5.71 14.96
N ALA A 26 -1.59 4.82 15.88
CA ALA A 26 -1.88 4.99 17.29
C ALA A 26 -1.40 6.36 17.79
N VAL A 27 -2.25 7.06 18.55
CA VAL A 27 -1.93 8.40 19.11
C VAL A 27 -0.82 8.38 20.15
N ASP A 28 -0.61 7.25 20.82
CA ASP A 28 0.43 7.12 21.83
C ASP A 28 1.79 6.92 21.19
N ILE A 29 2.81 7.55 21.78
CA ILE A 29 4.20 7.38 21.38
C ILE A 29 4.84 6.28 22.22
N ALA A 30 5.50 5.35 21.55
CA ALA A 30 6.24 4.28 22.20
C ALA A 30 7.37 4.91 23.05
N PRO A 31 7.46 4.62 24.36
CA PRO A 31 8.47 5.23 25.22
C PRO A 31 9.89 5.00 24.67
N HIS A 32 10.76 6.00 24.79
CA HIS A 32 12.16 5.95 24.34
C HIS A 32 12.38 5.61 22.86
N SER A 33 11.37 5.77 22.00
CA SER A 33 11.46 5.49 20.56
C SER A 33 11.93 6.67 19.70
N GLY A 34 12.04 7.87 20.28
CA GLY A 34 12.32 9.09 19.51
C GLY A 34 11.12 9.61 18.70
N GLY A 35 9.90 9.17 19.02
CA GLY A 35 8.66 9.66 18.40
C GLY A 35 7.88 8.64 17.57
N ALA A 36 8.22 7.36 17.61
CA ALA A 36 7.48 6.33 16.91
C ALA A 36 6.13 6.04 17.59
N PRO A 37 5.03 5.89 16.84
CA PRO A 37 3.77 5.42 17.38
C PRO A 37 3.91 4.09 18.13
N LEU A 38 3.13 3.90 19.18
CA LEU A 38 3.07 2.65 19.91
C LEU A 38 2.56 1.53 19.00
N GLY A 39 3.28 0.40 18.97
CA GLY A 39 2.94 -0.74 18.09
C GLY A 39 3.26 -0.49 16.62
N SER A 40 4.29 0.33 16.35
CA SER A 40 4.81 0.55 14.99
C SER A 40 5.39 -0.71 14.37
N TYR A 41 5.18 -0.87 13.06
CA TYR A 41 5.86 -1.86 12.22
C TYR A 41 7.15 -1.28 11.61
N PRO A 42 8.25 -2.05 11.45
CA PRO A 42 8.46 -3.40 11.97
C PRO A 42 9.06 -3.41 13.38
N LEU A 43 9.43 -2.23 13.89
CA LEU A 43 10.10 -2.05 15.18
C LEU A 43 9.37 -1.00 16.01
N THR A 44 9.30 -1.25 17.32
CA THR A 44 8.81 -0.30 18.32
C THR A 44 9.90 -0.04 19.38
N THR A 45 9.52 0.43 20.58
CA THR A 45 10.42 0.68 21.72
C THR A 45 11.49 -0.40 21.87
N ALA A 46 12.74 0.05 22.05
CA ALA A 46 13.91 -0.79 22.28
C ALA A 46 14.17 -1.84 21.18
N LEU A 47 13.86 -1.53 19.91
CA LEU A 47 14.03 -2.44 18.77
C LEU A 47 13.22 -3.74 18.90
N THR A 48 12.12 -3.69 19.66
CA THR A 48 11.21 -4.84 19.75
C THR A 48 10.52 -5.03 18.41
N TRP A 49 10.59 -6.26 17.90
CA TRP A 49 9.95 -6.62 16.64
C TRP A 49 8.43 -6.65 16.77
N HIS A 50 7.73 -6.11 15.77
CA HIS A 50 6.29 -6.03 15.74
C HIS A 50 5.78 -6.34 14.33
N ASN A 51 4.97 -7.40 14.18
CA ASN A 51 4.59 -7.96 12.86
C ASN A 51 3.45 -7.19 12.16
N GLY A 52 2.63 -6.48 12.93
CA GLY A 52 1.53 -5.67 12.44
C GLY A 52 1.65 -4.22 12.88
N LEU A 53 0.54 -3.52 12.93
CA LEU A 53 0.46 -2.12 13.31
C LEU A 53 -0.71 -1.89 14.27
N HIS A 54 -0.52 -1.05 15.28
CA HIS A 54 -1.63 -0.52 16.06
C HIS A 54 -2.21 0.70 15.35
N ILE A 55 -3.51 0.67 15.09
CA ILE A 55 -4.25 1.77 14.46
C ILE A 55 -5.47 2.14 15.26
N ASP A 56 -5.76 3.43 15.25
CA ASP A 56 -6.97 3.98 15.84
C ASP A 56 -8.16 3.78 14.89
N ALA A 57 -9.31 3.42 15.44
CA ALA A 57 -10.56 3.45 14.72
C ALA A 57 -10.91 4.91 14.42
N PRO A 58 -11.07 5.30 13.15
CA PRO A 58 -11.36 6.67 12.80
C PRO A 58 -12.70 7.12 13.38
N ARG A 59 -12.80 8.43 13.60
CA ARG A 59 -14.04 9.06 14.03
C ARG A 59 -15.12 8.85 12.97
N ASN A 60 -16.31 8.42 13.41
CA ASN A 60 -17.48 8.43 12.56
C ASN A 60 -18.02 9.87 12.48
N VAL A 61 -17.91 10.49 11.31
CA VAL A 61 -18.30 11.90 11.11
C VAL A 61 -19.81 12.11 11.18
N GLN A 62 -20.60 11.05 11.00
CA GLN A 62 -22.05 11.07 11.16
C GLN A 62 -22.51 10.89 12.62
N ALA A 63 -21.61 10.52 13.53
CA ALA A 63 -21.95 10.29 14.93
C ALA A 63 -21.81 11.58 15.78
N PRO A 64 -22.62 11.76 16.84
CA PRO A 64 -22.54 12.91 17.75
C PRO A 64 -21.20 12.99 18.49
N ILE A 65 -20.78 14.19 18.92
CA ILE A 65 -19.46 14.40 19.55
C ILE A 65 -19.23 13.46 20.75
N THR A 66 -20.27 13.21 21.54
CA THR A 66 -20.27 12.27 22.67
C THR A 66 -21.22 11.10 22.42
N GLN A 67 -20.89 9.88 22.91
CA GLN A 67 -21.79 8.74 22.78
C GLN A 67 -22.86 8.86 23.87
N SER A 68 -24.11 9.09 23.46
CA SER A 68 -25.25 8.76 24.31
C SER A 68 -25.54 7.27 24.18
N PRO A 69 -26.00 6.58 25.24
CA PRO A 69 -26.52 5.21 25.15
C PRO A 69 -27.63 5.03 24.09
N ALA A 70 -28.34 6.12 23.74
CA ALA A 70 -29.40 6.11 22.72
C ALA A 70 -28.90 6.38 21.29
N ALA A 71 -27.60 6.69 21.09
CA ALA A 71 -27.06 7.04 19.79
C ALA A 71 -27.05 5.82 18.85
N GLN A 72 -27.81 5.90 17.76
CA GLN A 72 -27.91 4.85 16.74
C GLN A 72 -26.64 4.71 15.89
N VAL A 73 -25.83 5.76 15.82
CA VAL A 73 -24.60 5.80 15.03
C VAL A 73 -23.39 5.69 15.97
N PRO A 74 -22.50 4.70 15.79
CA PRO A 74 -21.35 4.50 16.69
C PRO A 74 -20.34 5.64 16.54
N LEU A 75 -19.71 6.05 17.65
CA LEU A 75 -18.70 7.12 17.66
C LEU A 75 -17.50 6.84 16.74
N ARG A 76 -17.11 5.57 16.61
CA ARG A 76 -15.98 5.15 15.78
C ARG A 76 -16.47 4.25 14.67
N LEU A 77 -15.72 4.22 13.57
CA LEU A 77 -16.01 3.33 12.47
C LEU A 77 -15.82 1.87 12.90
N PRO A 78 -16.69 0.94 12.45
CA PRO A 78 -16.50 -0.47 12.72
C PRO A 78 -15.31 -1.02 11.93
N VAL A 79 -14.68 -2.07 12.48
CA VAL A 79 -13.64 -2.85 11.80
C VAL A 79 -14.30 -3.67 10.70
N ARG A 80 -13.67 -3.72 9.53
CA ARG A 80 -14.22 -4.33 8.31
C ARG A 80 -13.25 -5.34 7.71
N ALA A 81 -13.78 -6.37 7.08
CA ALA A 81 -12.98 -7.33 6.31
C ALA A 81 -12.31 -6.62 5.12
N ILE A 82 -11.00 -6.79 4.98
CA ILE A 82 -10.21 -6.11 3.95
C ILE A 82 -10.37 -6.71 2.54
N ALA A 83 -10.79 -7.96 2.46
CA ALA A 83 -10.93 -8.74 1.24
C ALA A 83 -11.87 -9.92 1.50
N ASP A 84 -12.39 -10.51 0.42
CA ASP A 84 -13.18 -11.74 0.50
C ASP A 84 -12.32 -12.88 1.06
N GLY A 85 -12.91 -13.75 1.86
CA GLY A 85 -12.17 -14.87 2.44
C GLY A 85 -13.02 -15.80 3.28
N THR A 86 -12.34 -16.61 4.08
CA THR A 86 -12.95 -17.54 5.04
C THR A 86 -12.40 -17.25 6.41
N VAL A 87 -13.27 -17.12 7.41
CA VAL A 87 -12.85 -16.99 8.81
C VAL A 87 -12.23 -18.33 9.24
N ILE A 88 -10.95 -18.34 9.59
CA ILE A 88 -10.25 -19.58 9.99
C ILE A 88 -10.01 -19.67 11.49
N PHE A 89 -10.11 -18.56 12.20
CA PHE A 89 -9.99 -18.50 13.65
C PHE A 89 -10.76 -17.31 14.20
N LYS A 90 -11.46 -17.52 15.31
CA LYS A 90 -12.18 -16.49 16.05
C LYS A 90 -12.09 -16.81 17.54
N ARG A 91 -11.76 -15.79 18.33
CA ARG A 91 -11.93 -15.82 19.79
C ARG A 91 -12.67 -14.58 20.24
N GLU A 92 -13.81 -14.79 20.90
CA GLU A 92 -14.58 -13.70 21.49
C GLU A 92 -13.77 -12.98 22.57
N PRO A 93 -13.91 -11.65 22.70
CA PRO A 93 -13.29 -10.92 23.78
C PRO A 93 -13.94 -11.27 25.11
N LYS A 94 -13.14 -11.28 26.18
CA LYS A 94 -13.68 -11.33 27.54
C LYS A 94 -14.05 -9.93 28.04
N PRO A 95 -15.01 -9.81 28.98
CA PRO A 95 -15.33 -8.54 29.60
C PRO A 95 -14.13 -7.90 30.31
N ALA A 96 -13.99 -6.59 30.16
CA ALA A 96 -12.98 -5.81 30.85
C ALA A 96 -13.16 -5.83 32.37
N ASN A 97 -12.03 -5.84 33.09
CA ASN A 97 -11.99 -5.73 34.54
C ASN A 97 -10.73 -4.99 35.00
N THR A 98 -10.67 -4.62 36.27
CA THR A 98 -9.57 -3.85 36.87
C THR A 98 -8.64 -4.71 37.73
N SER A 99 -8.74 -6.04 37.68
CA SER A 99 -7.91 -6.93 38.50
C SER A 99 -6.45 -6.91 38.02
N PRO A 100 -5.47 -6.48 38.85
CA PRO A 100 -4.05 -6.48 38.46
C PRO A 100 -3.49 -7.88 38.14
N ALA A 101 -4.12 -8.93 38.65
CA ALA A 101 -3.73 -10.32 38.39
C ALA A 101 -4.25 -10.86 37.06
N ASP A 102 -5.17 -10.14 36.39
CA ASP A 102 -5.63 -10.52 35.07
C ASP A 102 -4.52 -10.29 34.02
N PRO A 103 -4.11 -11.29 33.23
CA PRO A 103 -3.09 -11.13 32.19
C PRO A 103 -3.39 -10.04 31.16
N GLN A 104 -4.66 -9.66 30.97
CA GLN A 104 -5.04 -8.58 30.07
C GLN A 104 -4.81 -7.19 30.64
N ASN A 105 -4.57 -7.07 31.94
CA ASN A 105 -4.20 -5.82 32.60
C ASN A 105 -2.69 -5.56 32.61
N TYR A 106 -1.98 -6.06 31.60
CA TYR A 106 -0.55 -5.89 31.44
C TYR A 106 -0.17 -4.47 30.98
N ASN A 107 0.79 -3.85 31.65
CA ASN A 107 1.38 -2.57 31.25
C ASN A 107 2.91 -2.68 31.19
N PRO A 108 3.52 -2.74 29.99
CA PRO A 108 4.98 -2.82 29.83
C PRO A 108 5.71 -1.52 30.22
N TYR A 109 4.99 -0.39 30.36
CA TYR A 109 5.59 0.94 30.49
C TYR A 109 5.26 1.65 31.81
N GLY A 110 4.53 1.00 32.71
CA GLY A 110 4.12 1.58 33.99
C GLY A 110 3.74 0.51 35.01
N SER A 111 3.51 0.93 36.25
CA SER A 111 3.10 0.05 37.35
C SER A 111 1.60 -0.19 37.43
N GLU A 112 0.79 0.67 36.80
CA GLU A 112 -0.66 0.60 36.87
C GLU A 112 -1.23 -0.42 35.87
N PRO A 113 -2.22 -1.24 36.29
CA PRO A 113 -2.89 -2.19 35.42
C PRO A 113 -3.52 -1.49 34.21
N ALA A 114 -3.27 -2.00 33.01
CA ALA A 114 -3.74 -1.39 31.76
C ALA A 114 -4.42 -2.42 30.85
N TRP A 115 -5.74 -2.35 30.74
CA TRP A 115 -6.54 -3.34 30.02
C TRP A 115 -6.24 -3.37 28.52
N SER A 116 -5.98 -4.56 27.98
CA SER A 116 -5.92 -4.82 26.54
C SER A 116 -6.98 -5.85 26.16
N ASP A 117 -7.85 -5.53 25.21
CA ASP A 117 -8.88 -6.46 24.75
C ASP A 117 -8.24 -7.66 24.02
N ASN A 118 -8.88 -8.82 24.07
CA ASN A 118 -8.31 -10.07 23.54
C ASN A 118 -9.16 -10.73 22.46
N GLY A 119 -10.18 -10.03 21.95
CA GLY A 119 -10.95 -10.47 20.79
C GLY A 119 -10.05 -10.50 19.55
N ILE A 120 -10.14 -11.60 18.79
CA ILE A 120 -9.32 -11.80 17.59
C ILE A 120 -10.10 -12.55 16.51
N VAL A 121 -9.89 -12.13 15.27
CA VAL A 121 -10.37 -12.81 14.06
C VAL A 121 -9.21 -12.97 13.09
N ILE A 122 -9.08 -14.15 12.49
CA ILE A 122 -8.15 -14.41 11.39
C ILE A 122 -8.94 -14.87 10.17
N VAL A 123 -8.73 -14.19 9.05
CA VAL A 123 -9.36 -14.50 7.77
C VAL A 123 -8.30 -14.99 6.81
N ARG A 124 -8.52 -16.15 6.19
CA ARG A 124 -7.74 -16.62 5.04
C ARG A 124 -8.36 -16.11 3.76
N HIS A 125 -7.54 -15.52 2.91
CA HIS A 125 -7.90 -15.02 1.61
C HIS A 125 -7.23 -15.85 0.51
N THR A 126 -7.91 -15.99 -0.62
CA THR A 126 -7.34 -16.58 -1.83
C THR A 126 -7.69 -15.66 -3.00
N THR A 127 -6.69 -15.26 -3.78
CA THR A 127 -6.89 -14.38 -4.93
C THR A 127 -5.99 -14.81 -6.08
N ASP A 128 -6.52 -14.62 -7.28
CA ASP A 128 -5.72 -14.68 -8.50
C ASP A 128 -4.94 -13.37 -8.69
N ILE A 129 -3.70 -13.53 -9.13
CA ILE A 129 -2.73 -12.43 -9.29
C ILE A 129 -2.05 -12.46 -10.65
N GLY A 130 -2.59 -13.14 -11.66
CA GLY A 130 -2.01 -13.27 -13.00
C GLY A 130 -2.29 -14.65 -13.59
N ALA A 131 -1.73 -14.93 -14.76
CA ALA A 131 -1.88 -16.24 -15.40
C ALA A 131 -0.67 -16.58 -16.29
N SER A 132 -0.18 -17.82 -16.17
CA SER A 132 0.79 -18.38 -17.11
C SER A 132 0.05 -19.18 -18.18
N GLY A 133 -0.09 -18.61 -19.38
CA GLY A 133 -0.99 -19.15 -20.41
C GLY A 133 -2.43 -19.16 -19.92
N ASN A 134 -3.05 -20.34 -19.85
CA ASN A 134 -4.42 -20.53 -19.37
C ASN A 134 -4.51 -20.89 -17.86
N ALA A 135 -3.37 -21.03 -17.17
CA ALA A 135 -3.34 -21.39 -15.75
C ALA A 135 -3.24 -20.13 -14.88
N SER A 136 -4.23 -19.92 -13.99
CA SER A 136 -4.19 -18.82 -13.03
C SER A 136 -3.05 -19.00 -12.02
N THR A 137 -2.38 -17.89 -11.71
CA THR A 137 -1.46 -17.80 -10.58
C THR A 137 -2.27 -17.33 -9.37
N SER A 138 -2.60 -18.25 -8.46
CA SER A 138 -3.33 -17.94 -7.22
C SER A 138 -2.42 -17.88 -6.00
N LEU A 139 -2.66 -16.91 -5.11
CA LEU A 139 -1.99 -16.81 -3.81
C LEU A 139 -2.96 -16.87 -2.64
N SER A 140 -2.48 -17.42 -1.53
CA SER A 140 -3.18 -17.35 -0.23
C SER A 140 -2.43 -16.47 0.76
N TYR A 141 -3.19 -15.65 1.49
CA TYR A 141 -2.67 -14.75 2.52
C TYR A 141 -3.70 -14.63 3.64
N TYR A 142 -3.31 -14.03 4.76
CA TYR A 142 -4.14 -13.91 5.94
C TYR A 142 -4.23 -12.46 6.38
N SER A 143 -5.38 -12.08 6.92
CA SER A 143 -5.53 -10.86 7.71
C SER A 143 -5.87 -11.21 9.14
N VAL A 144 -5.24 -10.50 10.08
CA VAL A 144 -5.40 -10.67 11.52
C VAL A 144 -5.95 -9.37 12.10
N TYR A 145 -7.07 -9.47 12.81
CA TYR A 145 -7.73 -8.35 13.51
C TYR A 145 -7.70 -8.67 15.00
N MET A 146 -6.89 -7.94 15.76
CA MET A 146 -6.67 -8.16 17.20
C MET A 146 -7.12 -6.97 18.04
N HIS A 147 -7.29 -7.22 19.34
CA HIS A 147 -7.78 -6.25 20.33
C HIS A 147 -9.20 -5.75 20.02
N LEU A 148 -10.06 -6.63 19.49
CA LEU A 148 -11.48 -6.33 19.31
C LEU A 148 -12.20 -6.38 20.66
N SER A 149 -13.04 -5.39 20.96
CA SER A 149 -13.91 -5.38 22.15
C SER A 149 -15.24 -6.09 21.92
N ARG A 150 -15.61 -6.28 20.64
CA ARG A 150 -16.78 -7.03 20.20
C ARG A 150 -16.54 -7.58 18.81
N ILE A 151 -17.00 -8.80 18.54
CA ILE A 151 -17.01 -9.41 17.20
C ILE A 151 -18.47 -9.51 16.74
N GLU A 152 -18.73 -9.27 15.47
CA GLU A 152 -20.08 -9.38 14.93
C GLU A 152 -20.57 -10.85 14.94
N PRO A 153 -21.85 -11.12 15.26
CA PRO A 153 -22.40 -12.48 15.24
C PRO A 153 -22.31 -13.16 13.87
N THR A 154 -22.27 -12.38 12.78
CA THR A 154 -22.13 -12.85 11.41
C THR A 154 -20.72 -13.37 11.10
N VAL A 155 -19.72 -13.06 11.93
CA VAL A 155 -18.37 -13.60 11.82
C VAL A 155 -18.34 -14.97 12.49
N VAL A 156 -18.40 -16.00 11.66
CA VAL A 156 -18.46 -17.41 12.10
C VAL A 156 -17.29 -18.17 11.52
N GLU A 157 -16.58 -18.95 12.34
CA GLU A 157 -15.49 -19.79 11.85
C GLU A 157 -15.96 -20.74 10.74
N LYS A 158 -15.09 -20.98 9.76
CA LYS A 158 -15.30 -21.83 8.59
C LYS A 158 -16.38 -21.29 7.63
N GLN A 159 -16.93 -20.10 7.86
CA GLN A 159 -17.86 -19.44 6.95
C GLN A 159 -17.16 -18.37 6.11
N PRO A 160 -17.72 -18.05 4.93
CA PRO A 160 -17.22 -16.95 4.12
C PRO A 160 -17.47 -15.60 4.80
N ILE A 161 -16.60 -14.65 4.49
CA ILE A 161 -16.79 -13.24 4.80
C ILE A 161 -16.43 -12.42 3.58
N TRP A 162 -17.24 -11.41 3.28
CA TRP A 162 -17.04 -10.59 2.10
C TRP A 162 -16.32 -9.30 2.44
N ARG A 163 -15.56 -8.80 1.48
CA ARG A 163 -14.86 -7.52 1.60
C ARG A 163 -15.85 -6.43 2.01
N LYS A 164 -15.49 -5.66 3.03
CA LYS A 164 -16.28 -4.60 3.69
C LYS A 164 -17.40 -5.09 4.63
N ASP A 165 -17.58 -6.38 4.81
CA ASP A 165 -18.43 -6.88 5.90
C ASP A 165 -17.86 -6.43 7.24
N ALA A 166 -18.76 -6.15 8.19
CA ALA A 166 -18.35 -5.77 9.53
C ALA A 166 -17.73 -6.98 10.26
N ILE A 167 -16.55 -6.77 10.83
CA ILE A 167 -15.83 -7.74 11.68
C ILE A 167 -16.20 -7.52 13.14
N GLY A 168 -16.23 -6.26 13.58
CA GLY A 168 -16.47 -5.93 14.98
C GLY A 168 -16.10 -4.50 15.35
N THR A 169 -15.89 -4.30 16.65
CA THR A 169 -15.58 -3.01 17.25
C THR A 169 -14.14 -3.00 17.76
N ALA A 170 -13.40 -1.93 17.47
CA ALA A 170 -12.08 -1.72 18.05
C ALA A 170 -12.15 -1.67 19.58
N GLY A 171 -11.18 -2.29 20.24
CA GLY A 171 -11.14 -2.40 21.69
C GLY A 171 -10.07 -1.51 22.28
N ARG A 172 -9.40 -2.03 23.30
CA ARG A 172 -8.36 -1.34 24.05
C ARG A 172 -7.01 -2.00 23.87
N ILE A 173 -5.97 -1.17 23.86
CA ILE A 173 -4.57 -1.59 23.95
C ILE A 173 -3.93 -0.75 25.05
N LEU A 174 -3.40 -1.40 26.09
CA LEU A 174 -2.79 -0.72 27.25
C LEU A 174 -3.67 0.39 27.84
N GLY A 175 -4.97 0.12 27.96
CA GLY A 175 -5.97 1.06 28.50
C GLY A 175 -6.46 2.12 27.52
N ARG A 176 -5.85 2.27 26.34
CA ARG A 176 -6.30 3.21 25.30
C ARG A 176 -7.45 2.64 24.50
N GLU A 177 -8.52 3.42 24.36
CA GLU A 177 -9.71 2.99 23.64
C GLU A 177 -9.59 3.16 22.13
N HIS A 178 -10.40 2.37 21.43
CA HIS A 178 -10.63 2.44 20.00
C HIS A 178 -9.42 2.07 19.16
N GLN A 179 -8.63 1.11 19.60
CA GLN A 179 -7.46 0.62 18.90
C GLN A 179 -7.64 -0.84 18.48
N ILE A 180 -7.02 -1.20 17.35
CA ILE A 180 -6.78 -2.59 16.96
C ILE A 180 -5.32 -2.80 16.62
N HIS A 181 -4.85 -4.03 16.80
CA HIS A 181 -3.67 -4.50 16.11
C HIS A 181 -4.13 -5.15 14.79
N PHE A 182 -3.53 -4.74 13.67
CA PHE A 182 -3.87 -5.23 12.34
C PHE A 182 -2.62 -5.73 11.62
N GLU A 183 -2.73 -6.91 10.99
CA GLU A 183 -1.62 -7.54 10.26
C GLU A 183 -2.14 -8.19 8.98
N ILE A 184 -1.32 -8.15 7.93
CA ILE A 184 -1.48 -8.97 6.73
C ILE A 184 -0.21 -9.83 6.60
N CYS A 185 -0.38 -11.14 6.54
CA CYS A 185 0.74 -12.05 6.47
C CYS A 185 0.54 -13.16 5.44
N LEU A 186 1.65 -13.70 4.94
CA LEU A 186 1.71 -14.81 4.01
C LEU A 186 2.97 -15.62 4.27
N ASN A 187 2.95 -16.91 3.95
CA ASN A 187 4.13 -17.76 4.12
C ASN A 187 5.14 -17.53 2.98
N ALA A 188 6.34 -18.09 3.12
CA ALA A 188 7.42 -17.96 2.15
C ALA A 188 7.06 -18.49 0.74
N ALA A 189 6.28 -19.57 0.65
CA ALA A 189 5.88 -20.14 -0.63
C ALA A 189 4.90 -19.22 -1.38
N GLU A 190 3.95 -18.61 -0.67
CA GLU A 190 3.01 -17.63 -1.22
C GLU A 190 3.72 -16.31 -1.55
N LEU A 191 4.71 -15.90 -0.75
CA LEU A 191 5.56 -14.74 -1.06
C LEU A 191 6.37 -14.95 -2.34
N GLN A 192 6.89 -16.17 -2.56
CA GLN A 192 7.62 -16.51 -3.77
C GLN A 192 6.74 -16.35 -5.02
N LYS A 193 5.46 -16.72 -4.92
CA LYS A 193 4.49 -16.52 -6.02
C LYS A 193 4.25 -15.04 -6.30
N LEU A 194 4.27 -14.17 -5.28
CA LEU A 194 4.12 -12.72 -5.45
C LEU A 194 5.34 -12.10 -6.15
N LEU A 195 6.55 -12.50 -5.76
CA LEU A 195 7.80 -11.99 -6.33
C LEU A 195 8.14 -12.58 -7.72
N GLY A 196 7.64 -13.78 -8.00
CA GLY A 196 7.99 -14.57 -9.19
C GLY A 196 9.16 -15.52 -8.93
N ALA A 197 9.14 -16.70 -9.55
CA ALA A 197 10.07 -17.80 -9.24
C ALA A 197 11.57 -17.47 -9.45
N GLY A 198 11.89 -16.49 -10.29
CA GLY A 198 13.28 -16.06 -10.54
C GLY A 198 13.86 -15.10 -9.51
N ARG A 199 13.05 -14.59 -8.57
CA ARG A 199 13.47 -13.60 -7.56
C ARG A 199 13.70 -14.25 -6.21
N PRO A 200 14.79 -13.92 -5.50
CA PRO A 200 15.00 -14.39 -4.13
C PRO A 200 14.03 -13.71 -3.15
N LEU A 201 13.66 -14.43 -2.09
CA LEU A 201 12.81 -13.91 -1.01
C LEU A 201 13.54 -12.94 -0.07
N THR A 202 14.87 -12.95 -0.07
CA THR A 202 15.68 -12.08 0.76
C THR A 202 15.73 -10.67 0.17
N TRP A 203 15.74 -9.67 1.05
CA TRP A 203 15.96 -8.29 0.64
C TRP A 203 17.28 -8.19 -0.13
N ARG A 204 17.25 -7.43 -1.23
CA ARG A 204 18.39 -7.15 -2.08
C ARG A 204 18.60 -5.64 -2.11
N ASP A 205 19.85 -5.23 -1.96
CA ASP A 205 20.24 -3.84 -2.13
C ASP A 205 19.88 -3.37 -3.55
N PRO A 206 19.13 -2.26 -3.71
CA PRO A 206 18.85 -1.66 -5.01
C PRO A 206 20.11 -1.33 -5.85
N ALA A 207 21.28 -1.19 -5.22
CA ALA A 207 22.56 -1.04 -5.91
C ALA A 207 23.05 -2.32 -6.60
N THR A 208 22.56 -3.48 -6.18
CA THR A 208 22.88 -4.76 -6.79
C THR A 208 22.01 -4.98 -8.03
N ALA A 209 22.64 -5.21 -9.18
CA ALA A 209 21.93 -5.54 -10.41
C ALA A 209 21.01 -6.76 -10.21
N PRO A 210 19.74 -6.71 -10.65
CA PRO A 210 18.85 -7.86 -10.59
C PRO A 210 19.36 -8.97 -11.53
N THR A 211 19.29 -10.22 -11.06
CA THR A 211 19.72 -11.40 -11.84
C THR A 211 18.60 -12.03 -12.66
N ALA A 212 17.37 -11.56 -12.49
CA ALA A 212 16.18 -12.04 -13.19
C ALA A 212 15.09 -10.96 -13.18
N ASP A 213 14.16 -11.05 -14.11
CA ASP A 213 12.96 -10.22 -14.10
C ASP A 213 12.05 -10.59 -12.91
N GLY A 214 11.14 -9.67 -12.59
CA GLY A 214 10.02 -10.00 -11.71
C GLY A 214 8.98 -10.83 -12.45
N ARG A 215 7.73 -10.78 -11.98
CA ARG A 215 6.62 -11.39 -12.70
C ARG A 215 6.33 -10.65 -14.01
N THR A 216 6.06 -11.42 -15.05
CA THR A 216 5.66 -10.93 -16.38
C THR A 216 4.20 -11.23 -16.70
N ASP A 217 3.55 -12.07 -15.89
CA ASP A 217 2.16 -12.50 -16.02
C ASP A 217 1.16 -11.62 -15.25
N SER A 218 1.65 -10.57 -14.58
CA SER A 218 0.84 -9.58 -13.88
C SER A 218 1.59 -8.28 -13.68
N VAL A 219 0.88 -7.16 -13.84
CA VAL A 219 1.37 -5.82 -13.57
C VAL A 219 0.46 -5.18 -12.52
N PHE A 220 1.00 -4.95 -11.32
CA PHE A 220 0.31 -4.24 -10.24
C PHE A 220 1.26 -3.20 -9.63
N GLY A 221 0.71 -2.02 -9.30
CA GLY A 221 1.50 -0.92 -8.74
C GLY A 221 2.44 -0.28 -9.76
N SER A 222 3.62 0.14 -9.30
CA SER A 222 4.67 0.71 -10.15
C SER A 222 5.51 -0.39 -10.82
N VAL A 223 5.90 -0.17 -12.08
CA VAL A 223 6.85 -1.02 -12.80
C VAL A 223 8.24 -0.43 -12.63
N TYR A 224 9.23 -1.26 -12.31
CA TYR A 224 10.63 -0.85 -12.19
C TYR A 224 11.49 -1.55 -13.23
N VAL A 225 12.27 -0.78 -13.98
CA VAL A 225 13.23 -1.27 -14.98
C VAL A 225 14.64 -0.91 -14.53
N TYR A 226 15.53 -1.89 -14.45
CA TYR A 226 16.95 -1.66 -14.18
C TYR A 226 17.69 -1.38 -15.49
N LEU A 227 18.43 -0.28 -15.53
CA LEU A 227 19.30 0.10 -16.63
C LEU A 227 20.74 0.10 -16.12
N PRO A 228 21.63 -0.80 -16.59
CA PRO A 228 23.03 -0.78 -16.18
C PRO A 228 23.76 0.46 -16.72
N ALA A 229 24.89 0.79 -16.10
CA ALA A 229 25.85 1.71 -16.71
C ALA A 229 26.24 1.20 -18.11
N GLY A 230 26.44 2.11 -19.06
CA GLY A 230 26.66 1.77 -20.47
C GLY A 230 25.39 1.64 -21.30
N THR A 231 24.19 1.68 -20.71
CA THR A 231 22.93 1.66 -21.47
C THR A 231 22.91 2.81 -22.49
N PRO A 232 22.71 2.56 -23.79
CA PRO A 232 22.68 3.61 -24.80
C PRO A 232 21.56 4.63 -24.55
N THR A 233 21.87 5.90 -24.72
CA THR A 233 20.91 7.00 -24.55
C THR A 233 20.71 7.78 -25.85
N SER A 234 19.60 8.50 -25.92
CA SER A 234 19.35 9.47 -26.99
C SER A 234 19.22 10.87 -26.41
N ALA A 235 19.79 11.86 -27.10
CA ALA A 235 19.57 13.28 -26.79
C ALA A 235 18.20 13.78 -27.31
N GLY A 236 17.56 13.03 -28.21
CA GLY A 236 16.23 13.34 -28.74
C GLY A 236 15.13 12.60 -27.99
N ALA A 237 13.98 13.24 -27.81
CA ALA A 237 12.79 12.57 -27.31
C ALA A 237 12.35 11.48 -28.31
N PRO A 238 11.93 10.28 -27.83
CA PRO A 238 11.46 9.23 -28.72
C PRO A 238 10.19 9.67 -29.46
N VAL A 239 10.19 9.52 -30.78
CA VAL A 239 9.04 9.84 -31.68
C VAL A 239 8.25 8.60 -32.09
N SER A 240 8.71 7.41 -31.68
CA SER A 240 8.08 6.12 -31.95
C SER A 240 8.29 5.19 -30.76
N HIS A 241 7.39 4.22 -30.59
CA HIS A 241 7.53 3.12 -29.63
C HIS A 241 8.52 2.05 -30.12
N LEU A 242 8.89 2.10 -31.41
CA LEU A 242 9.91 1.22 -31.98
C LEU A 242 11.31 1.75 -31.66
N ARG A 243 12.26 0.82 -31.50
CA ARG A 243 13.66 1.15 -31.26
C ARG A 243 14.21 1.96 -32.44
N GLY A 244 14.57 3.22 -32.18
CA GLY A 244 15.36 4.04 -33.11
C GLY A 244 16.85 3.72 -33.03
N ALA A 245 17.63 4.26 -33.96
CA ALA A 245 19.09 4.24 -33.84
C ALA A 245 19.52 4.97 -32.56
N ALA A 246 20.44 4.37 -31.80
CA ALA A 246 21.02 5.04 -30.64
C ALA A 246 21.91 6.18 -31.12
N VAL A 247 21.63 7.41 -30.66
CA VAL A 247 22.41 8.59 -31.04
C VAL A 247 22.57 9.45 -29.81
N ALA A 248 23.81 9.49 -29.28
CA ALA A 248 24.43 10.60 -28.51
C ALA A 248 25.10 10.24 -27.17
N GLY A 249 24.98 9.02 -26.61
CA GLY A 249 25.75 8.67 -25.41
C GLY A 249 25.38 7.36 -24.72
N THR A 250 25.91 7.16 -23.52
CA THR A 250 25.57 6.04 -22.61
C THR A 250 25.32 6.54 -21.19
N LEU A 251 24.48 5.82 -20.43
CA LEU A 251 24.35 6.05 -18.99
C LEU A 251 25.69 5.85 -18.29
N GLN A 252 26.13 6.81 -17.49
CA GLN A 252 27.40 6.72 -16.77
C GLN A 252 27.29 5.85 -15.50
N GLU A 253 26.10 5.77 -14.94
CA GLU A 253 25.79 5.00 -13.73
C GLU A 253 24.52 4.19 -13.98
N ALA A 254 24.37 3.09 -13.24
CA ALA A 254 23.15 2.31 -13.29
C ALA A 254 21.97 3.09 -12.69
N GLN A 255 20.77 2.85 -13.23
CA GLN A 255 19.55 3.53 -12.81
C GLN A 255 18.38 2.55 -12.68
N TRP A 256 17.45 2.86 -11.78
CA TRP A 256 16.10 2.31 -11.76
C TRP A 256 15.14 3.31 -12.38
N VAL A 257 14.38 2.88 -13.38
CA VAL A 257 13.29 3.66 -13.96
C VAL A 257 11.98 3.14 -13.40
N GLU A 258 11.24 3.99 -12.69
CA GLU A 258 9.89 3.71 -12.23
C GLU A 258 8.88 4.25 -13.23
N ILE A 259 7.93 3.40 -13.62
CA ILE A 259 6.74 3.77 -14.39
C ILE A 259 5.54 3.55 -13.46
N ARG A 260 4.94 4.65 -13.01
CA ARG A 260 3.76 4.62 -12.15
C ARG A 260 2.53 5.06 -12.93
N TYR A 261 1.54 4.19 -13.03
CA TYR A 261 0.24 4.53 -13.59
C TYR A 261 -0.70 5.00 -12.48
N ARG A 262 -1.26 6.20 -12.62
CA ARG A 262 -2.24 6.77 -11.69
C ARG A 262 -3.21 7.69 -12.43
N ASN A 263 -4.50 7.59 -12.15
CA ASN A 263 -5.55 8.44 -12.72
C ASN A 263 -5.52 8.53 -14.26
N GLY A 264 -5.30 7.38 -14.92
CA GLY A 264 -5.23 7.30 -16.39
C GLY A 264 -3.96 7.89 -17.02
N SER A 265 -2.98 8.32 -16.22
CA SER A 265 -1.71 8.87 -16.69
C SER A 265 -0.51 8.04 -16.18
N ALA A 266 0.56 8.01 -16.95
CA ALA A 266 1.84 7.43 -16.54
C ALA A 266 2.81 8.53 -16.10
N LYS A 267 3.39 8.40 -14.91
CA LYS A 267 4.54 9.18 -14.47
C LYS A 267 5.79 8.31 -14.57
N VAL A 268 6.83 8.84 -15.18
CA VAL A 268 8.15 8.19 -15.23
C VAL A 268 9.11 8.96 -14.32
N SER A 269 9.78 8.23 -13.45
CA SER A 269 10.83 8.74 -12.55
C SER A 269 12.07 7.87 -12.70
N SER A 270 13.27 8.44 -12.54
CA SER A 270 14.54 7.69 -12.55
C SER A 270 15.29 7.91 -11.25
N TYR A 271 15.91 6.85 -10.73
CA TYR A 271 16.71 6.84 -9.51
C TYR A 271 18.08 6.25 -9.82
N ARG A 272 19.16 6.79 -9.24
CA ARG A 272 20.47 6.13 -9.32
C ARG A 272 20.43 4.83 -8.54
N ALA A 273 21.08 3.79 -9.05
CA ALA A 273 21.17 2.52 -8.34
C ALA A 273 22.09 2.60 -7.12
N THR A 274 23.06 3.52 -7.09
CA THR A 274 24.06 3.67 -6.01
C THR A 274 23.56 4.39 -4.76
N GLU A 275 22.49 5.18 -4.89
CA GLU A 275 21.84 5.88 -3.79
C GLU A 275 20.65 5.01 -3.39
N GLY A 276 20.77 4.22 -2.32
CA GLY A 276 19.64 3.46 -1.78
C GLY A 276 18.46 4.41 -1.52
N ALA A 277 17.52 4.49 -2.48
CA ALA A 277 16.27 5.23 -2.45
C ALA A 277 16.31 6.63 -1.77
N ASP A 278 17.38 7.43 -1.90
CA ASP A 278 17.31 8.82 -1.46
C ASP A 278 16.52 9.63 -2.50
N ARG A 279 15.30 10.06 -2.13
CA ARG A 279 14.30 10.67 -3.03
C ARG A 279 14.67 12.08 -3.53
N THR A 280 15.94 12.47 -3.46
CA THR A 280 16.38 13.86 -3.59
C THR A 280 16.61 14.33 -5.03
N SER A 281 16.59 13.43 -6.03
CA SER A 281 16.76 13.79 -7.45
C SER A 281 15.57 13.39 -8.36
N ASN A 282 14.36 13.88 -8.06
CA ASN A 282 13.22 13.70 -8.95
C ASN A 282 13.37 14.55 -10.24
N THR A 283 13.71 13.91 -11.36
CA THR A 283 13.40 14.46 -12.70
C THR A 283 12.03 13.93 -13.11
N THR A 284 11.00 14.77 -13.06
CA THR A 284 9.63 14.37 -13.49
C THR A 284 9.46 14.67 -14.97
N CYS A 285 9.33 13.63 -15.79
CA CYS A 285 8.82 13.77 -17.14
C CYS A 285 7.35 13.33 -17.14
N THR A 286 6.44 14.24 -17.46
CA THR A 286 5.02 13.94 -17.68
C THR A 286 4.76 13.91 -19.19
N PRO A 287 4.53 12.74 -19.80
CA PRO A 287 3.96 12.70 -21.14
C PRO A 287 2.52 13.20 -21.02
N LYS A 288 2.26 14.43 -21.47
CA LYS A 288 0.90 14.93 -21.60
C LYS A 288 0.34 14.39 -22.92
N PRO A 289 -0.78 13.65 -22.94
CA PRO A 289 -1.46 13.38 -24.20
C PRO A 289 -1.95 14.72 -24.77
N THR A 290 -1.32 15.21 -25.83
CA THR A 290 -1.81 16.32 -26.64
C THR A 290 -2.63 15.74 -27.79
N GLY A 291 -3.90 15.44 -27.49
CA GLY A 291 -4.89 15.02 -28.48
C GLY A 291 -6.28 15.20 -27.87
N ALA A 292 -7.17 15.85 -28.61
CA ALA A 292 -8.53 16.16 -28.17
C ALA A 292 -9.22 14.91 -27.58
N THR A 293 -9.86 15.10 -26.42
CA THR A 293 -10.80 14.15 -25.85
C THR A 293 -11.96 13.93 -26.82
N THR A 294 -11.91 12.90 -27.64
CA THR A 294 -13.11 12.20 -28.07
C THR A 294 -13.29 11.02 -27.13
N ALA A 295 -14.34 11.11 -26.31
CA ALA A 295 -14.78 10.04 -25.43
C ALA A 295 -14.89 8.73 -26.21
N TRP A 296 -14.35 7.65 -25.66
CA TRP A 296 -14.68 6.30 -26.09
C TRP A 296 -16.16 6.06 -25.82
N ALA A 297 -16.98 6.09 -26.87
CA ALA A 297 -18.33 5.53 -26.83
C ALA A 297 -18.23 3.99 -26.82
N PRO A 298 -19.08 3.28 -26.06
CA PRO A 298 -19.08 1.81 -26.06
C PRO A 298 -19.42 1.27 -27.46
N PRO A 299 -18.91 0.08 -27.84
CA PRO A 299 -19.15 -0.47 -29.17
C PRO A 299 -20.65 -0.72 -29.38
N CYS A 300 -21.20 -0.08 -30.42
CA CYS A 300 -22.54 -0.36 -30.92
C CYS A 300 -22.60 -1.80 -31.46
N ARG A 301 -23.64 -2.55 -31.08
CA ARG A 301 -24.02 -3.83 -31.72
C ARG A 301 -24.32 -3.61 -33.21
N PRO A 302 -23.86 -4.46 -34.13
CA PRO A 302 -24.26 -4.36 -35.53
C PRO A 302 -25.66 -4.94 -35.74
N PRO A 303 -26.55 -4.29 -36.53
CA PRO A 303 -27.62 -5.00 -37.21
C PRO A 303 -27.12 -5.61 -38.54
N ALA A 304 -27.87 -6.60 -39.00
CA ALA A 304 -27.54 -7.48 -40.12
C ALA A 304 -27.41 -6.76 -41.48
N ALA A 305 -26.44 -7.25 -42.26
CA ALA A 305 -26.38 -7.36 -43.72
C ALA A 305 -26.88 -6.19 -44.60
N ARG A 306 -25.97 -5.54 -45.34
CA ARG A 306 -25.85 -5.63 -46.82
C ARG A 306 -24.69 -4.78 -47.36
N ALA A 307 -24.20 -5.24 -48.50
CA ALA A 307 -23.10 -4.76 -49.35
C ALA A 307 -22.94 -3.24 -49.54
N ALA A 308 -21.69 -2.77 -49.53
CA ALA A 308 -20.99 -2.09 -50.64
C ALA A 308 -19.75 -1.36 -50.09
N GLY A 309 -18.63 -1.44 -50.82
CA GLY A 309 -17.31 -1.01 -50.34
C GLY A 309 -17.15 0.49 -50.11
N MET A 310 -16.32 0.84 -49.14
CA MET A 310 -15.67 2.15 -49.06
C MET A 310 -14.39 2.04 -48.21
N SER A 311 -13.31 2.60 -48.76
CA SER A 311 -11.98 2.72 -48.19
C SER A 311 -11.99 3.57 -46.91
N CYS A 312 -11.42 3.09 -45.81
CA CYS A 312 -11.13 3.90 -44.63
C CYS A 312 -9.69 4.42 -44.70
N CYS A 313 -9.56 5.74 -44.86
CA CYS A 313 -8.32 6.48 -44.69
C CYS A 313 -7.74 6.27 -43.28
N ALA A 314 -6.46 5.90 -43.21
CA ALA A 314 -5.69 5.99 -41.98
C ALA A 314 -5.31 7.46 -41.73
N SER A 315 -5.79 8.06 -40.64
CA SER A 315 -5.25 9.33 -40.13
C SER A 315 -4.15 9.05 -39.12
N ALA A 316 -2.92 9.46 -39.47
CA ALA A 316 -1.78 9.49 -38.56
C ALA A 316 -1.94 10.64 -37.55
N ALA A 317 -1.82 10.35 -36.25
CA ALA A 317 -1.76 11.36 -35.21
C ALA A 317 -0.33 11.91 -35.10
N THR A 318 -0.16 13.21 -35.27
CA THR A 318 1.11 13.93 -35.09
C THR A 318 1.30 14.37 -33.64
N TRP A 319 2.45 14.06 -33.06
CA TRP A 319 2.86 14.48 -31.72
C TRP A 319 3.62 15.82 -31.79
N ALA A 320 3.26 16.79 -30.95
CA ALA A 320 4.00 18.03 -30.78
C ALA A 320 4.77 18.03 -29.44
N PRO A 321 6.09 18.32 -29.44
CA PRO A 321 6.90 18.31 -28.21
C PRO A 321 6.69 19.58 -27.38
N THR A 322 6.58 19.43 -26.07
CA THR A 322 6.74 20.52 -25.09
C THR A 322 8.06 20.32 -24.34
N PRO A 323 8.91 21.35 -24.15
CA PRO A 323 10.22 21.17 -23.52
C PRO A 323 10.12 20.82 -22.03
N CYS A 324 10.97 19.90 -21.57
CA CYS A 324 11.17 19.59 -20.15
C CYS A 324 11.82 20.77 -19.43
N GLN A 325 11.24 21.22 -18.31
CA GLN A 325 11.89 22.18 -17.41
C GLN A 325 12.55 21.44 -16.25
N ALA A 326 13.87 21.60 -16.10
CA ALA A 326 14.60 21.15 -14.93
C ALA A 326 14.57 22.25 -13.85
N THR A 327 13.89 22.00 -12.73
CA THR A 327 13.98 22.88 -11.55
C THR A 327 15.01 22.32 -10.57
N ARG A 328 16.19 22.95 -10.45
CA ARG A 328 17.10 22.74 -9.32
C ARG A 328 16.51 23.37 -8.07
N ARG A 329 16.24 22.60 -7.03
CA ARG A 329 16.15 23.12 -5.65
C ARG A 329 17.47 22.84 -4.95
N THR A 330 18.21 23.89 -4.60
CA THR A 330 19.39 23.80 -3.73
C THR A 330 18.91 23.60 -2.29
N GLY A 331 19.06 22.38 -1.77
CA GLY A 331 18.91 22.10 -0.34
C GLY A 331 20.14 22.59 0.44
N ALA A 332 19.90 23.23 1.59
CA ALA A 332 20.93 23.76 2.47
C ALA A 332 21.85 22.65 3.00
N ARG A 333 23.16 22.90 3.02
CA ARG A 333 24.14 22.05 3.71
C ARG A 333 23.99 22.22 5.21
N PHE A 334 23.85 21.12 5.95
CA PHE A 334 24.04 21.12 7.39
C PHE A 334 25.51 21.41 7.72
N PRO A 335 25.82 22.29 8.69
CA PRO A 335 27.19 22.44 9.19
C PRO A 335 27.56 21.24 10.09
N PRO A 336 28.86 20.89 10.19
CA PRO A 336 29.32 19.81 11.06
C PRO A 336 29.11 20.15 12.55
N PRO A 337 29.01 19.13 13.42
CA PRO A 337 28.76 19.33 14.85
C PRO A 337 29.93 20.06 15.52
N ALA A 338 29.59 21.05 16.35
CA ALA A 338 30.55 21.76 17.19
C ALA A 338 31.08 20.83 18.30
N ALA A 339 32.39 20.93 18.55
CA ALA A 339 33.06 20.22 19.63
C ALA A 339 32.53 20.62 21.03
N PRO A 340 32.61 19.74 22.04
CA PRO A 340 32.10 20.03 23.37
C PRO A 340 33.01 21.04 24.10
N CYS A 341 32.45 22.18 24.49
CA CYS A 341 33.03 23.03 25.52
C CYS A 341 32.60 22.50 26.90
N GLY A 342 33.57 22.14 27.73
CA GLY A 342 33.33 21.68 29.09
C GLY A 342 32.84 22.77 30.03
N ARG A 343 32.00 22.37 30.99
CA ARG A 343 32.31 22.26 32.42
C ARG A 343 31.27 21.35 33.06
#